data_AF-A0A955KRM3-F1
#
_entry.id   AF-A0A955KRM3-F1
#
_cell.length_a   1.000
_cell.length_b   1.000
_cell.length_c   1.000
_cell.angle_alpha   90.00
_cell.angle_beta   90.00
_cell.angle_gamma   90.00
#
_symmetry.space_group_name_H-M   'P 1'
#
loop_
_entity.id
_entity.type
_entity.pdbx_description
1 polymer ?
#
loop_
_entity_poly.entity_id
_entity_poly.type
_entity_poly.pdbx_seq_one_letter_code
_entity_poly.pdbx_strand_id
1 'polypeptide(L)'
;MLIRKITVLGFCTGLNLTLGTLFFAQLGVALPGFAQHLFYKAGVESQIQQSTQLVITQETPHLDAQQLLATINTQREYSNGAALKENQKLTTVAQTLYQEYKQHAFTTDSVQKNQLESALKDVGYTYVWVGNTIMVGPTTNQGIVEAQFSEDDQANTLTNPDFQEIGVAAGIETLDGAQMGVVVYVLAQPQTTKQLPKENEVVPATSSSAVLGVQTAADIPDDEVITALNAYRQAHDVPPLTTNQNLCTYAEKRAQDLIAAGGLDSHAGFKADFANNTLPESLAGYPGSRFGENLAHQYCKNMTTNESFVAETGTALIEWCFDSSTAGHKEAQLSTDFTNVCVRHADNMYVVLFGD
;
A
#
# COMPACT_ATOMS: atom_id res chain seq x y z
N MET A 1 -20.28 -46.92 16.32
CA MET A 1 -19.42 -46.33 15.25
C MET A 1 -19.13 -44.85 15.50
N LEU A 2 -20.12 -44.03 15.89
CA LEU A 2 -19.96 -42.59 16.15
C LEU A 2 -18.94 -42.27 17.26
N ILE A 3 -18.99 -42.97 18.40
CA ILE A 3 -18.08 -42.74 19.53
C ILE A 3 -16.61 -42.93 19.10
N ARG A 4 -16.30 -43.96 18.33
CA ARG A 4 -14.93 -44.23 17.85
C ARG A 4 -14.42 -43.15 16.89
N LYS A 5 -15.29 -42.56 16.06
CA LYS A 5 -14.94 -41.43 15.18
C LYS A 5 -14.67 -40.16 15.98
N ILE A 6 -15.48 -39.88 17.01
CA ILE A 6 -15.28 -38.73 17.91
C ILE A 6 -13.97 -38.87 18.69
N THR A 7 -13.64 -40.06 19.19
CA THR A 7 -12.38 -40.31 19.90
C THR A 7 -11.15 -40.12 19.02
N VAL A 8 -11.17 -40.61 17.78
CA VAL A 8 -10.06 -40.43 16.83
C VAL A 8 -9.89 -38.96 16.45
N LEU A 9 -10.99 -38.24 16.18
CA LEU A 9 -10.93 -36.82 15.87
C LEU A 9 -10.37 -36.02 17.06
N GLY A 10 -10.84 -36.28 18.28
CA GLY A 10 -10.32 -35.63 19.49
C GLY A 10 -8.83 -35.91 19.72
N PHE A 11 -8.37 -37.14 19.45
CA PHE A 11 -6.94 -37.48 19.54
C PHE A 11 -6.09 -36.75 18.49
N CYS A 12 -6.53 -36.72 17.23
CA CYS A 12 -5.81 -36.04 16.16
C CYS A 12 -5.79 -34.52 16.36
N THR A 13 -6.89 -33.91 16.81
CA THR A 13 -6.95 -32.48 17.13
C THR A 13 -6.04 -32.16 18.32
N GLY A 14 -6.09 -32.97 19.38
CA GLY A 14 -5.18 -32.83 20.53
C GLY A 14 -3.72 -32.92 20.10
N LEU A 15 -3.35 -33.94 19.32
CA LEU A 15 -1.97 -34.14 18.87
C LEU A 15 -1.46 -32.98 17.99
N ASN A 16 -2.28 -32.47 17.06
CA ASN A 16 -1.90 -31.32 16.24
C ASN A 16 -1.74 -30.03 17.05
N LEU A 17 -2.58 -29.83 18.07
CA LEU A 17 -2.46 -28.69 18.98
C LEU A 17 -1.16 -28.75 19.80
N THR A 18 -0.78 -29.93 20.31
CA THR A 18 0.45 -30.10 21.09
C THR A 18 1.71 -30.04 20.24
N LEU A 19 1.69 -30.63 19.04
CA LEU A 19 2.85 -30.59 18.13
C LEU A 19 3.00 -29.21 17.48
N GLY A 20 1.90 -28.53 17.19
CA GLY A 20 1.90 -27.16 16.66
C GLY A 20 2.55 -26.18 17.64
N THR A 21 2.17 -26.21 18.93
CA THR A 21 2.80 -25.35 19.94
C THR A 21 4.29 -25.62 20.08
N LEU A 22 4.71 -26.89 20.09
CA LEU A 22 6.14 -27.27 20.11
C LEU A 22 6.90 -26.77 18.88
N PHE A 23 6.28 -26.87 17.69
CA PHE A 23 6.86 -26.38 16.43
C PHE A 23 7.09 -24.87 16.45
N PHE A 24 6.08 -24.08 16.84
CA PHE A 24 6.21 -22.62 16.93
C PHE A 24 7.21 -22.19 18.02
N ALA A 25 7.22 -22.90 19.16
CA ALA A 25 8.19 -22.65 20.23
C ALA A 25 9.64 -22.94 19.80
N GLN A 26 9.88 -23.99 19.02
CA GLN A 26 11.21 -24.29 18.48
C GLN A 26 11.68 -23.29 17.43
N LEU A 27 10.76 -22.70 16.67
CA LEU A 27 11.09 -21.72 15.65
C LEU A 27 11.21 -20.28 16.19
N GLY A 28 10.87 -20.04 17.46
CA GLY A 28 10.88 -18.68 18.03
C GLY A 28 9.86 -17.74 17.38
N VAL A 29 8.90 -18.28 16.63
CA VAL A 29 7.87 -17.50 15.93
C VAL A 29 6.64 -17.38 16.83
N ALA A 30 6.15 -16.15 17.02
CA ALA A 30 4.93 -15.92 17.78
C ALA A 30 3.74 -16.63 17.12
N LEU A 31 2.87 -17.26 17.93
CA LEU A 31 1.63 -17.84 17.42
C LEU A 31 0.77 -16.74 16.81
N PRO A 32 0.18 -16.94 15.61
CA PRO A 32 -0.81 -16.03 15.06
C PRO A 32 -1.98 -15.79 16.03
N GLY A 33 -2.52 -14.57 16.07
CA GLY A 33 -3.52 -14.17 17.08
C GLY A 33 -4.76 -15.07 17.16
N PHE A 34 -5.22 -15.61 16.03
CA PHE A 34 -6.35 -16.55 16.01
C PHE A 34 -6.04 -17.87 16.74
N ALA A 35 -4.79 -18.35 16.66
CA ALA A 35 -4.36 -19.58 17.32
C ALA A 35 -4.24 -19.36 18.83
N GLN A 36 -3.70 -18.21 19.26
CA GLN A 36 -3.63 -17.84 20.67
C GLN A 36 -5.01 -17.86 21.33
N HIS A 37 -6.04 -17.35 20.66
CA HIS A 37 -7.42 -17.36 21.17
C HIS A 37 -8.00 -18.77 21.31
N LEU A 38 -7.67 -19.69 20.40
CA LEU A 38 -8.10 -21.09 20.47
C LEU A 38 -7.42 -21.85 21.62
N PHE A 39 -6.13 -21.62 21.85
CA PHE A 39 -5.40 -22.21 22.98
C PHE A 39 -5.90 -21.69 24.33
N TYR A 40 -6.26 -20.40 24.40
CA TYR A 40 -6.88 -19.78 25.57
C TYR A 40 -8.21 -20.45 25.93
N LYS A 41 -9.10 -20.63 24.94
CA LYS A 41 -10.38 -21.33 25.15
C LYS A 41 -10.22 -22.81 25.52
N ALA A 42 -9.11 -23.44 25.12
CA ALA A 42 -8.82 -24.84 25.43
C ALA A 42 -8.18 -25.05 26.82
N GLY A 43 -7.94 -23.99 27.61
CA GLY A 43 -7.39 -24.09 28.96
C GLY A 43 -5.91 -24.50 29.01
N VAL A 44 -5.17 -24.31 27.91
CA VAL A 44 -3.74 -24.63 27.80
C VAL A 44 -2.91 -23.45 28.34
N GLU A 45 -3.19 -23.01 29.57
CA GLU A 45 -2.68 -21.74 30.09
C GLU A 45 -1.40 -21.90 30.95
N SER A 46 -1.09 -23.09 31.47
CA SER A 46 -0.16 -23.19 32.61
C SER A 46 1.27 -23.68 32.33
N GLN A 47 1.66 -23.99 31.08
CA GLN A 47 3.04 -24.45 30.79
C GLN A 47 3.81 -23.63 29.75
N ILE A 48 3.15 -22.78 28.97
CA ILE A 48 3.83 -21.97 27.93
C ILE A 48 4.48 -20.72 28.55
N GLN A 49 3.89 -20.15 29.61
CA GLN A 49 4.42 -18.94 30.26
C GLN A 49 5.74 -19.14 31.01
N GLN A 50 6.13 -20.38 31.36
CA GLN A 50 7.39 -20.62 32.06
C GLN A 50 8.58 -20.92 31.13
N SER A 51 8.37 -21.24 29.84
CA SER A 51 9.47 -21.54 28.91
C SER A 51 9.71 -20.46 27.84
N THR A 52 8.95 -19.37 27.85
CA THR A 52 9.16 -18.21 26.98
C THR A 52 9.31 -16.94 27.80
N GLN A 53 10.31 -16.92 28.69
CA GLN A 53 11.10 -15.70 28.79
C GLN A 53 11.83 -15.53 27.45
N LEU A 54 11.10 -15.03 26.44
CA LEU A 54 11.73 -14.32 25.35
C LEU A 54 12.60 -13.29 26.05
N VAL A 55 13.92 -13.52 25.98
CA VAL A 55 14.88 -12.47 26.24
C VAL A 55 14.55 -11.44 25.16
N ILE A 56 13.68 -10.49 25.48
CA ILE A 56 13.55 -9.24 24.76
C ILE A 56 14.90 -8.60 24.98
N THR A 57 15.84 -8.95 24.11
CA THR A 57 17.10 -8.25 24.01
C THR A 57 16.67 -6.85 23.64
N GLN A 58 16.66 -5.94 24.61
CA GLN A 58 16.37 -4.55 24.35
C GLN A 58 17.40 -4.10 23.34
N GLU A 59 17.01 -4.01 22.07
CA GLU A 59 17.88 -3.50 21.04
C GLU A 59 18.26 -2.08 21.44
N THR A 60 19.57 -1.85 21.51
CA THR A 60 20.09 -0.53 21.82
C THR A 60 19.63 0.44 20.75
N PRO A 61 19.07 1.62 21.11
CA PRO A 61 18.70 2.65 20.17
C PRO A 61 19.83 2.92 19.15
N HIS A 62 19.57 2.59 17.89
CA HIS A 62 20.51 2.75 16.80
C HIS A 62 19.78 2.81 15.47
N LEU A 63 20.06 3.86 14.70
CA LEU A 63 19.61 3.99 13.32
C LEU A 63 20.83 4.07 12.39
N ASP A 64 20.80 3.26 11.35
CA ASP A 64 21.84 3.21 10.33
C ASP A 64 21.19 3.18 8.94
N ALA A 65 21.56 4.15 8.10
CA ALA A 65 20.96 4.35 6.79
C ALA A 65 21.20 3.16 5.84
N GLN A 66 22.36 2.50 5.93
CA GLN A 66 22.69 1.36 5.06
C GLN A 66 21.89 0.13 5.46
N GLN A 67 21.75 -0.12 6.76
CA GLN A 67 20.91 -1.21 7.27
C GLN A 67 19.43 -0.97 6.95
N LEU A 68 18.93 0.27 7.09
CA LEU A 68 17.55 0.61 6.67
C LEU A 68 17.33 0.30 5.19
N LEU A 69 18.25 0.74 4.32
CA LEU A 69 18.19 0.43 2.88
C LEU A 69 18.23 -1.08 2.62
N ALA A 70 19.10 -1.82 3.31
CA ALA A 70 19.18 -3.27 3.17
C ALA A 70 17.84 -3.93 3.53
N THR A 71 17.23 -3.56 4.66
CA THR A 71 15.93 -4.10 5.08
C THR A 71 14.80 -3.73 4.11
N ILE A 72 14.76 -2.49 3.60
CA ILE A 72 13.80 -2.10 2.56
C ILE A 72 13.98 -2.94 1.30
N ASN A 73 15.22 -3.16 0.87
CA ASN A 73 15.48 -3.97 -0.32
C ASN A 73 15.11 -5.43 -0.13
N THR A 74 15.29 -6.00 1.07
CA THR A 74 14.76 -7.31 1.42
C THR A 74 13.24 -7.34 1.32
N GLN A 75 12.55 -6.29 1.80
CA GLN A 75 11.10 -6.20 1.69
C GLN A 75 10.62 -6.04 0.23
N ARG A 76 11.33 -5.27 -0.59
CA ARG A 76 11.07 -5.16 -2.03
C ARG A 76 11.26 -6.51 -2.73
N GLU A 77 12.32 -7.26 -2.40
CA GLU A 77 12.55 -8.59 -2.93
C GLU A 77 11.39 -9.55 -2.60
N TYR A 78 10.85 -9.51 -1.37
CA TYR A 78 9.66 -10.28 -1.00
C TYR A 78 8.41 -9.91 -1.83
N SER A 79 8.33 -8.68 -2.33
CA SER A 79 7.25 -8.19 -3.20
C SER A 79 7.60 -8.25 -4.70
N ASN A 80 8.65 -8.99 -5.09
CA ASN A 80 9.19 -9.08 -6.46
C ASN A 80 9.65 -7.74 -7.07
N GLY A 81 9.88 -6.72 -6.24
CA GLY A 81 10.42 -5.42 -6.65
C GLY A 81 11.93 -5.45 -6.84
N ALA A 82 12.43 -4.65 -7.78
CA ALA A 82 13.88 -4.46 -7.95
C ALA A 82 14.46 -3.70 -6.74
N ALA A 83 15.66 -4.09 -6.31
CA ALA A 83 16.38 -3.39 -5.24
C ALA A 83 16.69 -1.94 -5.62
N LEU A 84 16.47 -1.01 -4.69
CA LEU A 84 16.84 0.38 -4.81
C LEU A 84 18.35 0.54 -4.67
N LYS A 85 18.93 1.34 -5.55
CA LYS A 85 20.35 1.70 -5.50
C LYS A 85 20.54 3.00 -4.72
N GLU A 86 21.46 3.00 -3.76
CA GLU A 86 21.82 4.24 -3.07
C GLU A 86 22.38 5.29 -4.05
N ASN A 87 21.89 6.52 -3.96
CA ASN A 87 22.39 7.66 -4.72
C ASN A 87 22.81 8.82 -3.79
N GLN A 88 24.08 9.20 -3.85
CA GLN A 88 24.65 10.24 -2.98
C GLN A 88 24.00 11.63 -3.12
N LYS A 89 23.50 11.98 -4.31
CA LYS A 89 22.76 13.24 -4.50
C LYS A 89 21.41 13.18 -3.78
N LEU A 90 20.68 12.07 -3.92
CA LEU A 90 19.43 11.88 -3.18
C LEU A 90 19.68 11.81 -1.67
N THR A 91 20.78 11.22 -1.21
CA THR A 91 21.18 11.23 0.21
C THR A 91 21.40 12.66 0.71
N THR A 92 22.04 13.51 -0.10
CA THR A 92 22.21 14.93 0.23
C THR A 92 20.86 15.67 0.32
N VAL A 93 19.92 15.34 -0.57
CA VAL A 93 18.55 15.87 -0.52
C VAL A 93 17.83 15.39 0.74
N ALA A 94 17.88 14.09 1.06
CA ALA A 94 17.28 13.53 2.26
C ALA A 94 17.82 14.19 3.54
N GLN A 95 19.13 14.45 3.59
CA GLN A 95 19.77 15.17 4.70
C GLN A 95 19.28 16.63 4.80
N THR A 96 19.13 17.30 3.66
CA THR A 96 18.61 18.68 3.61
C THR A 96 17.19 18.74 4.19
N LEU A 97 16.31 17.84 3.73
CA LEU A 97 14.94 17.73 4.23
C LEU A 97 14.92 17.35 5.72
N TYR A 98 15.76 16.41 6.15
CA TYR A 98 15.90 16.05 7.56
C TYR A 98 16.20 17.26 8.45
N GLN A 99 17.14 18.13 8.04
CA GLN A 99 17.47 19.34 8.80
C GLN A 99 16.31 20.34 8.81
N GLU A 100 15.57 20.44 7.71
CA GLU A 100 14.39 21.32 7.61
C GLU A 100 13.25 20.85 8.54
N TYR A 101 12.93 19.56 8.53
CA TYR A 101 11.96 18.99 9.47
C TYR A 101 12.42 19.18 10.91
N LYS A 102 13.72 19.01 11.19
CA LYS A 102 14.27 19.22 12.54
C LYS A 102 14.05 20.65 13.04
N GLN A 103 14.21 21.66 12.18
CA GLN A 103 13.93 23.06 12.54
C GLN A 103 12.46 23.31 12.89
N HIS A 104 11.56 22.49 12.36
CA HIS A 104 10.11 22.57 12.57
C HIS A 104 9.56 21.47 13.48
N ALA A 105 10.41 20.95 14.38
CA ALA A 105 10.06 19.92 15.37
C ALA A 105 9.38 18.68 14.75
N PHE A 106 9.78 18.31 13.53
CA PHE A 106 9.28 17.16 12.77
C PHE A 106 7.76 17.17 12.52
N THR A 107 7.16 18.36 12.42
CA THR A 107 5.76 18.50 12.00
C THR A 107 5.63 18.27 10.49
N THR A 108 4.70 17.39 10.08
CA THR A 108 4.52 17.00 8.67
C THR A 108 3.97 18.11 7.78
N ASP A 109 3.34 19.13 8.37
CA ASP A 109 2.77 20.27 7.64
C ASP A 109 3.85 21.25 7.11
N SER A 110 5.11 21.09 7.56
CA SER A 110 6.16 22.09 7.37
C SER A 110 6.96 21.95 6.07
N VAL A 111 7.09 20.73 5.52
CA VAL A 111 7.89 20.50 4.30
C VAL A 111 6.98 20.38 3.10
N GLN A 112 6.91 21.48 2.36
CA GLN A 112 6.12 21.60 1.15
C GLN A 112 6.86 20.99 -0.05
N LYS A 113 6.11 20.50 -1.05
CA LYS A 113 6.62 19.95 -2.33
C LYS A 113 7.73 20.81 -2.98
N ASN A 114 7.64 22.13 -2.83
CA ASN A 114 8.64 23.08 -3.33
C ASN A 114 10.05 22.88 -2.74
N GLN A 115 10.17 22.39 -1.50
CA GLN A 115 11.45 22.16 -0.84
C GLN A 115 12.17 20.94 -1.41
N LEU A 116 11.44 19.85 -1.68
CA LEU A 116 11.98 18.67 -2.36
C LEU A 116 12.49 19.04 -3.76
N GLU A 117 11.67 19.73 -4.55
CA GLU A 117 12.04 20.16 -5.91
C GLU A 117 13.25 21.11 -5.90
N SER A 118 13.30 22.06 -4.96
CA SER A 118 14.45 22.97 -4.82
C SER A 118 15.73 22.20 -4.46
N ALA A 119 15.66 21.30 -3.48
CA ALA A 119 16.83 20.53 -3.05
C ALA A 119 17.36 19.62 -4.16
N LEU A 120 16.48 18.98 -4.94
CA LEU A 120 16.88 18.17 -6.11
C LEU A 120 17.58 19.00 -7.18
N LYS A 121 17.07 20.21 -7.44
CA LYS A 121 17.68 21.17 -8.37
C LYS A 121 19.06 21.61 -7.89
N ASP A 122 19.22 21.87 -6.60
CA ASP A 122 20.49 22.33 -6.01
C ASP A 122 21.60 21.28 -6.11
N VAL A 123 21.26 19.99 -6.01
CA VAL A 123 22.21 18.88 -6.22
C VAL A 123 22.35 18.48 -7.69
N GLY A 124 21.63 19.14 -8.60
CA GLY A 124 21.60 18.85 -10.03
C GLY A 124 21.19 17.41 -10.33
N TYR A 125 20.13 16.91 -9.67
CA TYR A 125 19.53 15.61 -9.94
C TYR A 125 18.31 15.77 -10.85
N THR A 126 18.27 15.02 -11.94
CA THR A 126 17.16 15.02 -12.91
C THR A 126 16.42 13.70 -12.86
N TYR A 127 15.09 13.75 -12.83
CA TYR A 127 14.24 12.59 -12.57
C TYR A 127 13.03 12.55 -13.50
N VAL A 128 12.49 11.35 -13.69
CA VAL A 128 11.16 11.13 -14.29
C VAL A 128 10.12 11.20 -13.17
N TRP A 129 10.35 10.44 -12.10
CA TRP A 129 9.53 10.43 -10.89
C TRP A 129 10.39 10.69 -9.67
N VAL A 130 9.81 11.35 -8.67
CA VAL A 130 10.42 11.51 -7.36
C VAL A 130 9.35 11.44 -6.29
N GLY A 131 9.67 10.79 -5.19
CA GLY A 131 8.85 10.76 -3.98
C GLY A 131 9.73 10.93 -2.75
N ASN A 132 9.12 11.35 -1.65
CA ASN A 132 9.76 11.32 -0.34
C ASN A 132 8.79 10.79 0.70
N THR A 133 9.34 10.14 1.72
CA THR A 133 8.57 9.80 2.94
C THR A 133 9.41 10.16 4.15
N ILE A 134 8.72 10.51 5.24
CA ILE A 134 9.31 10.79 6.54
C ILE A 134 8.62 9.91 7.58
N MET A 135 9.42 9.29 8.44
CA MET A 135 8.94 8.55 9.59
C MET A 135 9.53 9.12 10.86
N VAL A 136 8.69 9.21 11.88
CA VAL A 136 9.03 9.67 13.22
C VAL A 136 8.50 8.65 14.22
N GLY A 137 9.38 8.01 15.00
CA GLY A 137 8.94 6.97 15.92
C GLY A 137 10.06 6.10 16.51
N PRO A 138 10.08 4.77 16.26
CA PRO A 138 11.03 3.85 16.89
C PRO A 138 12.49 4.23 16.70
N THR A 139 13.33 3.89 17.67
CA THR A 139 14.77 4.23 17.65
C THR A 139 15.65 3.09 17.11
N THR A 140 15.07 2.08 16.46
CA THR A 140 15.80 0.94 15.88
C THR A 140 15.42 0.77 14.41
N ASN A 141 16.35 0.25 13.61
CA ASN A 141 16.12 0.04 12.17
C ASN A 141 14.91 -0.86 11.91
N GLN A 142 14.81 -1.96 12.66
CA GLN A 142 13.69 -2.90 12.53
C GLN A 142 12.36 -2.22 12.87
N GLY A 143 12.30 -1.49 14.00
CA GLY A 143 11.07 -0.82 14.41
C GLY A 143 10.63 0.26 13.42
N ILE A 144 11.58 1.00 12.82
CA ILE A 144 11.26 1.97 11.76
C ILE A 144 10.63 1.26 10.57
N VAL A 145 11.28 0.22 10.03
CA VAL A 145 10.78 -0.46 8.83
C VAL A 145 9.42 -1.10 9.10
N GLU A 146 9.24 -1.77 10.24
CA GLU A 146 7.95 -2.35 10.62
C GLU A 146 6.84 -1.30 10.67
N ALA A 147 7.10 -0.14 11.27
CA ALA A 147 6.14 0.93 11.37
C ALA A 147 5.81 1.55 10.00
N GLN A 148 6.80 1.72 9.12
CA GLN A 148 6.56 2.24 7.77
C GLN A 148 5.77 1.26 6.90
N PHE A 149 6.04 -0.04 7.02
CA PHE A 149 5.30 -1.07 6.29
C PHE A 149 3.94 -1.41 6.90
N SER A 150 3.64 -0.86 8.09
CA SER A 150 2.28 -0.87 8.64
C SER A 150 1.38 0.23 8.08
N GLU A 151 1.95 1.29 7.50
CA GLU A 151 1.22 2.42 6.90
C GLU A 151 1.19 2.28 5.37
N ASP A 152 0.02 2.14 4.77
CA ASP A 152 -0.12 1.76 3.35
C ASP A 152 0.56 2.77 2.40
N ASP A 153 0.40 4.08 2.62
CA ASP A 153 1.00 5.11 1.77
C ASP A 153 2.55 5.06 1.80
N GLN A 154 3.13 4.78 2.97
CA GLN A 154 4.58 4.68 3.13
C GLN A 154 5.10 3.36 2.54
N ALA A 155 4.41 2.26 2.81
CA ALA A 155 4.72 0.95 2.26
C ALA A 155 4.72 0.99 0.72
N ASN A 156 3.66 1.53 0.13
CA ASN A 156 3.50 1.67 -1.32
C ASN A 156 4.60 2.55 -1.92
N THR A 157 4.94 3.66 -1.27
CA THR A 157 6.04 4.52 -1.71
C THR A 157 7.38 3.75 -1.72
N LEU A 158 7.66 2.98 -0.67
CA LEU A 158 8.93 2.24 -0.53
C LEU A 158 9.02 1.02 -1.44
N THR A 159 7.90 0.45 -1.86
CA THR A 159 7.84 -0.73 -2.77
C THR A 159 7.54 -0.38 -4.21
N ASN A 160 7.21 0.88 -4.52
CA ASN A 160 6.88 1.29 -5.88
C ASN A 160 8.01 0.88 -6.87
N PRO A 161 7.69 0.13 -7.94
CA PRO A 161 8.67 -0.41 -8.88
C PRO A 161 9.31 0.66 -9.79
N ASP A 162 8.70 1.84 -9.94
CA ASP A 162 9.24 2.93 -10.78
C ASP A 162 10.48 3.55 -10.16
N PHE A 163 10.57 3.54 -8.83
CA PHE A 163 11.77 4.02 -8.14
C PHE A 163 12.92 3.03 -8.29
N GLN A 164 14.08 3.56 -8.69
CA GLN A 164 15.31 2.80 -8.92
C GLN A 164 16.43 3.24 -7.99
N GLU A 165 16.39 4.49 -7.53
CA GLU A 165 17.40 5.07 -6.68
C GLU A 165 16.78 5.62 -5.39
N ILE A 166 17.57 5.63 -4.31
CA ILE A 166 17.15 6.13 -3.01
C ILE A 166 18.28 6.89 -2.31
N GLY A 167 17.90 7.94 -1.59
CA GLY A 167 18.70 8.60 -0.58
C GLY A 167 18.05 8.44 0.79
N VAL A 168 18.87 8.22 1.82
CA VAL A 168 18.41 7.99 3.19
C VAL A 168 19.11 8.94 4.14
N ALA A 169 18.35 9.63 4.99
CA ALA A 169 18.86 10.34 6.16
C ALA A 169 18.14 9.84 7.41
N ALA A 170 18.88 9.44 8.43
CA ALA A 170 18.33 8.89 9.66
C ALA A 170 19.09 9.42 10.87
N GLY A 171 18.39 9.59 11.98
CA GLY A 171 18.98 10.02 13.24
C GLY A 171 18.05 9.80 14.42
N ILE A 172 18.63 9.73 15.61
CA ILE A 172 17.87 9.70 16.87
C ILE A 172 17.87 11.12 17.42
N GLU A 173 16.68 11.63 17.68
CA GLU A 173 16.44 12.98 18.17
C GLU A 173 15.78 12.93 19.54
N THR A 174 15.82 14.05 20.27
CA THR A 174 15.14 14.18 21.57
C THR A 174 14.09 15.28 21.48
N LEU A 175 12.83 14.91 21.64
CA LEU A 175 11.69 15.84 21.69
C LEU A 175 10.98 15.65 23.03
N ASP A 176 10.79 16.75 23.76
CA ASP A 176 10.16 16.74 25.10
C ASP A 176 10.77 15.73 26.09
N GLY A 177 12.06 15.47 25.96
CA GLY A 177 12.82 14.53 26.81
C GLY A 177 12.69 13.06 26.43
N ALA A 178 11.94 12.72 25.37
CA ALA A 178 11.86 11.38 24.82
C ALA A 178 12.79 11.23 23.60
N GLN A 179 13.48 10.10 23.50
CA GLN A 179 14.23 9.75 22.28
C GLN A 179 13.30 9.17 21.22
N MET A 180 13.47 9.61 19.98
CA MET A 180 12.71 9.15 18.83
C MET A 180 13.62 8.99 17.62
N GLY A 181 13.37 7.96 16.82
CA GLY A 181 14.01 7.84 15.51
C GLY A 181 13.30 8.73 14.50
N VAL A 182 14.09 9.41 13.68
CA VAL A 182 13.61 10.15 12.52
C VAL A 182 14.31 9.63 11.29
N VAL A 183 13.54 9.33 10.26
CA VAL A 183 14.08 8.84 8.98
C VAL A 183 13.39 9.56 7.83
N VAL A 184 14.19 10.02 6.87
CA VAL A 184 13.74 10.62 5.62
C VAL A 184 14.28 9.78 4.46
N TYR A 185 13.38 9.35 3.59
CA TYR A 185 13.70 8.71 2.32
C TYR A 185 13.36 9.63 1.17
N VAL A 186 14.25 9.67 0.17
CA VAL A 186 13.99 10.32 -1.11
C VAL A 186 14.21 9.27 -2.19
N LEU A 187 13.15 8.92 -2.92
CA LEU A 187 13.17 7.87 -3.94
C LEU A 187 13.00 8.51 -5.31
N ALA A 188 13.71 8.01 -6.32
CA ALA A 188 13.59 8.56 -7.66
C ALA A 188 13.77 7.52 -8.77
N GLN A 189 13.16 7.83 -9.92
CA GLN A 189 13.53 7.26 -11.21
C GLN A 189 14.45 8.25 -11.93
N PRO A 190 15.73 7.92 -12.15
CA PRO A 190 16.65 8.85 -12.81
C PRO A 190 16.20 9.08 -14.26
N GLN A 191 16.20 10.35 -14.68
CA GLN A 191 16.01 10.68 -16.09
C GLN A 191 17.28 10.29 -16.85
N THR A 192 17.27 9.11 -17.48
CA THR A 192 18.35 8.73 -18.39
C THR A 192 18.22 9.58 -19.66
N THR A 193 19.32 10.22 -20.05
CA THR A 193 19.45 11.11 -21.23
C THR A 193 19.11 10.47 -22.58
N LYS A 194 18.60 9.23 -22.60
CA LYS A 194 18.21 8.50 -23.80
C LYS A 194 16.71 8.56 -24.12
N GLN A 195 15.86 9.07 -23.23
CA GLN A 195 14.42 9.24 -23.49
C GLN A 195 13.96 10.63 -23.08
N LEU A 196 14.08 11.58 -24.00
CA LEU A 196 13.10 12.66 -24.12
C LEU A 196 12.08 12.16 -25.15
N PRO A 197 10.82 11.89 -24.79
CA PRO A 197 9.78 11.75 -25.78
C PRO A 197 9.67 13.09 -26.50
N LYS A 198 9.87 13.09 -27.81
CA LYS A 198 9.44 14.24 -28.62
C LYS A 198 7.92 14.23 -28.58
N GLU A 199 7.37 15.20 -27.86
CA GLU A 199 5.98 15.58 -27.95
C GLU A 199 5.62 15.79 -29.43
N ASN A 200 4.65 15.02 -29.93
CA ASN A 200 4.13 14.97 -31.32
C ASN A 200 4.71 13.92 -32.29
N GLU A 201 4.57 12.62 -31.99
CA GLU A 201 4.45 11.65 -33.09
C GLU A 201 3.33 10.64 -32.81
N VAL A 202 2.15 10.93 -33.38
CA VAL A 202 1.03 9.99 -33.49
C VAL A 202 1.45 8.90 -34.47
N VAL A 203 1.69 7.69 -33.99
CA VAL A 203 1.86 6.50 -34.86
C VAL A 203 0.95 5.39 -34.36
N PRO A 204 0.21 4.69 -35.24
CA PRO A 204 -0.85 3.77 -34.85
C PRO A 204 -0.29 2.44 -34.35
N ALA A 205 -1.03 1.84 -33.42
CA ALA A 205 -0.74 0.54 -32.83
C ALA A 205 -0.55 -0.54 -33.90
N THR A 206 0.60 -1.21 -33.88
CA THR A 206 0.68 -2.60 -34.31
C THR A 206 1.76 -3.30 -33.48
N SER A 207 1.29 -4.19 -32.63
CA SER A 207 2.03 -5.03 -31.71
C SER A 207 2.94 -6.03 -32.43
N SER A 208 4.19 -6.13 -31.94
CA SER A 208 4.84 -7.37 -31.50
C SER A 208 6.35 -7.23 -31.59
N SER A 209 7.03 -7.31 -30.44
CA SER A 209 8.35 -7.93 -30.38
C SER A 209 8.64 -8.36 -28.95
N ALA A 210 8.73 -9.68 -28.76
CA ALA A 210 9.18 -10.30 -27.53
C ALA A 210 10.64 -9.90 -27.23
N VAL A 211 10.84 -9.26 -26.09
CA VAL A 211 12.11 -9.20 -25.37
C VAL A 211 11.83 -9.81 -23.99
N LEU A 212 12.72 -10.68 -23.53
CA LEU A 212 12.69 -11.32 -22.21
C LEU A 212 12.57 -10.25 -21.11
N GLY A 213 11.34 -9.93 -20.73
CA GLY A 213 10.99 -8.88 -19.77
C GLY A 213 10.47 -9.50 -18.49
N VAL A 214 10.81 -8.86 -17.36
CA VAL A 214 10.07 -8.98 -16.11
C VAL A 214 8.60 -8.82 -16.44
N GLN A 215 7.78 -9.84 -16.17
CA GLN A 215 6.33 -9.76 -16.36
C GLN A 215 5.80 -8.74 -15.35
N THR A 216 5.60 -7.50 -15.80
CA THR A 216 4.62 -6.63 -15.14
C THR A 216 3.28 -7.36 -15.24
N ALA A 217 2.54 -7.45 -14.14
CA ALA A 217 1.19 -8.00 -14.20
C ALA A 217 0.42 -7.23 -15.27
N ALA A 218 -0.34 -7.94 -16.09
CA ALA A 218 -1.19 -7.27 -17.06
C ALA A 218 -2.25 -6.47 -16.31
N ASP A 219 -2.58 -5.27 -16.81
CA ASP A 219 -3.71 -4.52 -16.29
C ASP A 219 -5.00 -5.37 -16.41
N ILE A 220 -5.83 -5.30 -15.38
CA ILE A 220 -7.18 -5.87 -15.34
C ILE A 220 -8.09 -4.93 -16.13
N PRO A 221 -8.79 -5.40 -17.16
CA PRO A 221 -9.72 -4.56 -17.93
C PRO A 221 -10.85 -3.95 -17.07
N ASP A 222 -11.25 -2.71 -17.36
CA ASP A 222 -12.35 -2.01 -16.65
C ASP A 222 -13.64 -2.84 -16.59
N ASP A 223 -14.00 -3.51 -17.69
CA ASP A 223 -15.21 -4.30 -17.82
C ASP A 223 -15.14 -5.61 -17.02
N GLU A 224 -13.94 -6.16 -16.84
CA GLU A 224 -13.71 -7.29 -15.94
C GLU A 224 -13.95 -6.88 -14.47
N VAL A 225 -13.44 -5.71 -14.05
CA VAL A 225 -13.68 -5.19 -12.69
C VAL A 225 -15.17 -4.92 -12.45
N ILE A 226 -15.87 -4.31 -13.41
CA ILE A 226 -17.32 -4.06 -13.31
C ILE A 226 -18.09 -5.39 -13.23
N THR A 227 -17.71 -6.38 -14.04
CA THR A 227 -18.32 -7.72 -14.04
C THR A 227 -18.13 -8.40 -12.68
N ALA A 228 -16.92 -8.35 -12.13
CA ALA A 228 -16.61 -8.90 -10.82
C ALA A 228 -17.40 -8.20 -9.70
N LEU A 229 -17.50 -6.87 -9.73
CA LEU A 229 -18.25 -6.09 -8.74
C LEU A 229 -19.73 -6.46 -8.75
N ASN A 230 -20.33 -6.60 -9.93
CA ASN A 230 -21.74 -6.97 -10.05
C ASN A 230 -21.99 -8.42 -9.64
N ALA A 231 -21.05 -9.34 -9.92
CA ALA A 231 -21.12 -10.71 -9.41
C ALA A 231 -21.02 -10.75 -7.87
N TYR A 232 -20.11 -9.95 -7.29
CA TYR A 232 -19.96 -9.80 -5.84
C TYR A 232 -21.24 -9.24 -5.20
N ARG A 233 -21.83 -8.16 -5.76
CA ARG A 233 -23.11 -7.62 -5.30
C ARG A 233 -24.23 -8.66 -5.36
N GLN A 234 -24.32 -9.41 -6.45
CA GLN A 234 -25.31 -10.48 -6.60
C GLN A 234 -25.15 -11.59 -5.56
N ALA A 235 -23.91 -12.01 -5.27
CA ALA A 235 -23.61 -13.00 -4.23
C ALA A 235 -24.00 -12.54 -2.80
N HIS A 236 -24.14 -11.22 -2.63
CA HIS A 236 -24.56 -10.56 -1.39
C HIS A 236 -26.02 -10.07 -1.41
N ASP A 237 -26.83 -10.55 -2.35
CA ASP A 237 -28.25 -10.16 -2.52
C ASP A 237 -28.47 -8.65 -2.75
N VAL A 238 -27.48 -7.97 -3.32
CA VAL A 238 -27.53 -6.55 -3.70
C VAL A 238 -27.73 -6.41 -5.23
N PRO A 239 -28.64 -5.54 -5.72
CA PRO A 239 -28.86 -5.36 -7.16
C PRO A 239 -27.59 -4.93 -7.91
N PRO A 240 -27.36 -5.40 -9.15
CA PRO A 240 -26.20 -4.98 -9.95
C PRO A 240 -26.29 -3.49 -10.33
N LEU A 241 -25.13 -2.88 -10.54
CA LEU A 241 -24.96 -1.51 -10.99
C LEU A 241 -24.91 -1.43 -12.52
N THR A 242 -25.39 -0.32 -13.06
CA THR A 242 -25.32 -0.01 -14.50
C THR A 242 -24.17 0.94 -14.80
N THR A 243 -23.41 0.70 -15.87
CA THR A 243 -22.35 1.63 -16.28
C THR A 243 -22.93 2.98 -16.72
N ASN A 244 -22.41 4.08 -16.17
CA ASN A 244 -22.84 5.43 -16.54
C ASN A 244 -21.71 6.25 -17.17
N GLN A 245 -21.97 6.84 -18.34
CA GLN A 245 -20.94 7.55 -19.11
C GLN A 245 -20.37 8.79 -18.41
N ASN A 246 -21.17 9.54 -17.65
CA ASN A 246 -20.67 10.72 -16.94
C ASN A 246 -19.77 10.31 -15.77
N LEU A 247 -20.13 9.25 -15.05
CA LEU A 247 -19.24 8.64 -14.05
C LEU A 247 -17.93 8.18 -14.71
N CYS A 248 -17.99 7.60 -15.91
CA CYS A 248 -16.78 7.20 -16.62
C CYS A 248 -15.87 8.36 -17.02
N THR A 249 -16.44 9.48 -17.47
CA THR A 249 -15.67 10.69 -17.75
C THR A 249 -14.99 11.22 -16.50
N TYR A 250 -15.66 11.18 -15.35
CA TYR A 250 -15.05 11.60 -14.09
C TYR A 250 -14.03 10.59 -13.55
N ALA A 251 -14.28 9.28 -13.65
CA ALA A 251 -13.34 8.24 -13.27
C ALA A 251 -12.03 8.35 -14.08
N GLU A 252 -12.12 8.72 -15.36
CA GLU A 252 -10.97 8.94 -16.24
C GLU A 252 -10.13 10.14 -15.76
N LYS A 253 -10.77 11.30 -15.52
CA LYS A 253 -10.10 12.46 -14.91
C LYS A 253 -9.40 12.04 -13.62
N ARG A 254 -10.11 11.28 -12.78
CA ARG A 254 -9.62 10.89 -11.46
C ARG A 254 -8.42 9.96 -11.55
N ALA A 255 -8.42 9.00 -12.46
CA ALA A 255 -7.24 8.17 -12.73
C ALA A 255 -6.05 9.02 -13.17
N GLN A 256 -6.26 10.00 -14.06
CA GLN A 256 -5.21 10.92 -14.50
C GLN A 256 -4.68 11.81 -13.37
N ASP A 257 -5.54 12.27 -12.47
CA ASP A 257 -5.11 13.03 -11.29
C ASP A 257 -4.23 12.18 -10.37
N LEU A 258 -4.53 10.89 -10.19
CA LEU A 258 -3.73 9.97 -9.38
C LEU A 258 -2.35 9.75 -10.00
N ILE A 259 -2.28 9.61 -11.33
CA ILE A 259 -1.00 9.60 -12.06
C ILE A 259 -0.23 10.90 -11.81
N ALA A 260 -0.90 12.05 -11.93
CA ALA A 260 -0.27 13.35 -11.72
C ALA A 260 0.16 13.58 -10.26
N ALA A 261 -0.53 12.96 -9.31
CA ALA A 261 -0.19 12.94 -7.90
C ALA A 261 0.95 11.96 -7.58
N GLY A 262 1.24 11.00 -8.47
CA GLY A 262 2.27 9.98 -8.30
C GLY A 262 1.81 8.77 -7.47
N GLY A 263 0.50 8.55 -7.32
CA GLY A 263 -0.07 7.46 -6.55
C GLY A 263 -1.48 7.72 -6.01
N LEU A 264 -1.97 6.79 -5.19
CA LEU A 264 -3.21 6.98 -4.43
C LEU A 264 -3.07 8.16 -3.46
N ASP A 265 -4.14 8.93 -3.27
CA ASP A 265 -4.11 10.19 -2.52
C ASP A 265 -5.08 10.22 -1.34
N SER A 266 -5.48 9.05 -0.82
CA SER A 266 -6.44 8.94 0.29
C SER A 266 -7.75 9.73 0.03
N HIS A 267 -8.18 9.74 -1.23
CA HIS A 267 -9.38 10.43 -1.73
C HIS A 267 -9.31 11.97 -1.63
N ALA A 268 -8.12 12.57 -1.51
CA ALA A 268 -7.98 14.01 -1.32
C ALA A 268 -8.52 14.81 -2.51
N GLY A 269 -8.16 14.42 -3.73
CA GLY A 269 -8.64 15.05 -4.97
C GLY A 269 -10.15 14.91 -5.14
N PHE A 270 -10.70 13.73 -4.85
CA PHE A 270 -12.15 13.51 -4.85
C PHE A 270 -12.85 14.43 -3.84
N LYS A 271 -12.41 14.47 -2.58
CA LYS A 271 -12.98 15.36 -1.55
C LYS A 271 -12.91 16.84 -1.96
N ALA A 272 -11.80 17.26 -2.58
CA ALA A 272 -11.62 18.63 -3.03
C ALA A 272 -12.60 19.01 -4.16
N ASP A 273 -12.81 18.11 -5.11
CA ASP A 273 -13.74 18.29 -6.24
C ASP A 273 -15.20 18.50 -5.78
N PHE A 274 -15.60 17.91 -4.64
CA PHE A 274 -16.95 18.06 -4.08
C PHE A 274 -17.09 19.10 -2.96
N ALA A 275 -15.99 19.76 -2.54
CA ALA A 275 -15.99 20.65 -1.36
C ALA A 275 -16.90 21.88 -1.49
N ASN A 276 -17.15 22.35 -2.70
CA ASN A 276 -17.90 23.59 -2.96
C ASN A 276 -19.39 23.36 -3.26
N ASN A 277 -19.95 22.18 -2.96
CA ASN A 277 -21.34 21.79 -3.29
C ASN A 277 -21.71 22.01 -4.77
N THR A 278 -20.71 22.06 -5.64
CA THR A 278 -20.86 22.21 -7.08
C THR A 278 -20.30 20.95 -7.71
N LEU A 279 -21.09 20.29 -8.57
CA LEU A 279 -20.60 19.12 -9.27
C LEU A 279 -19.42 19.50 -10.17
N PRO A 280 -18.37 18.67 -10.23
CA PRO A 280 -17.32 18.79 -11.23
C PRO A 280 -17.93 18.86 -12.64
N GLU A 281 -17.30 19.59 -13.56
CA GLU A 281 -17.79 19.77 -14.93
C GLU A 281 -18.04 18.41 -15.63
N SER A 282 -17.16 17.43 -15.38
CA SER A 282 -17.28 16.05 -15.86
C SER A 282 -18.53 15.31 -15.36
N LEU A 283 -19.16 15.79 -14.30
CA LEU A 283 -20.39 15.24 -13.72
C LEU A 283 -21.61 16.16 -13.93
N ALA A 284 -21.49 17.27 -14.65
CA ALA A 284 -22.59 18.23 -14.83
C ALA A 284 -23.85 17.62 -15.47
N GLY A 285 -23.70 16.54 -16.25
CA GLY A 285 -24.82 15.80 -16.86
C GLY A 285 -25.30 14.60 -16.06
N TYR A 286 -24.71 14.29 -14.90
CA TYR A 286 -25.11 13.14 -14.09
C TYR A 286 -26.40 13.46 -13.31
N PRO A 287 -27.46 12.62 -13.41
CA PRO A 287 -28.76 12.93 -12.82
C PRO A 287 -28.83 12.69 -11.30
N GLY A 288 -27.86 11.94 -10.75
CA GLY A 288 -27.80 11.62 -9.33
C GLY A 288 -27.07 12.68 -8.49
N SER A 289 -27.09 12.48 -7.18
CA SER A 289 -26.59 13.42 -6.18
C SER A 289 -25.65 12.79 -5.16
N ARG A 290 -25.54 11.46 -5.13
CA ARG A 290 -24.68 10.72 -4.21
C ARG A 290 -23.57 10.05 -5.00
N PHE A 291 -22.36 10.16 -4.48
CA PHE A 291 -21.17 9.62 -5.11
C PHE A 291 -20.35 8.85 -4.08
N GLY A 292 -19.73 7.76 -4.53
CA GLY A 292 -18.73 7.02 -3.78
C GLY A 292 -17.49 6.80 -4.64
N GLU A 293 -16.34 6.66 -4.00
CA GLU A 293 -15.07 6.34 -4.66
C GLU A 293 -14.39 5.23 -3.87
N ASN A 294 -14.02 4.16 -4.57
CA ASN A 294 -13.04 3.22 -4.07
C ASN A 294 -11.78 3.34 -4.93
N LEU A 295 -10.63 3.40 -4.26
CA LEU A 295 -9.32 3.47 -4.89
C LEU A 295 -8.50 2.25 -4.48
N ALA A 296 -7.86 1.58 -5.44
CA ALA A 296 -6.93 0.51 -5.15
C ALA A 296 -5.77 0.53 -6.12
N HIS A 297 -4.62 0.07 -5.65
CA HIS A 297 -3.51 -0.34 -6.49
C HIS A 297 -3.64 -1.84 -6.76
N GLN A 298 -3.22 -2.34 -7.93
CA GLN A 298 -3.23 -3.77 -8.25
C GLN A 298 -2.38 -4.60 -7.26
N TYR A 299 -1.34 -3.98 -6.71
CA TYR A 299 -0.61 -4.48 -5.53
C TYR A 299 -1.42 -4.16 -4.28
N CYS A 300 -2.19 -5.13 -3.82
CA CYS A 300 -3.09 -4.97 -2.70
C CYS A 300 -2.54 -5.63 -1.44
N LYS A 301 -3.02 -5.14 -0.30
CA LYS A 301 -2.86 -5.80 0.99
C LYS A 301 -4.23 -6.21 1.50
N ASN A 302 -4.39 -7.48 1.83
CA ASN A 302 -5.58 -7.95 2.49
C ASN A 302 -5.54 -7.45 3.94
N MET A 303 -6.39 -6.48 4.30
CA MET A 303 -6.32 -5.87 5.65
C MET A 303 -6.85 -6.80 6.76
N THR A 304 -7.49 -7.92 6.39
CA THR A 304 -7.90 -8.95 7.36
C THR A 304 -6.76 -9.94 7.67
N THR A 305 -6.00 -10.36 6.66
CA THR A 305 -4.90 -11.34 6.83
C THR A 305 -3.51 -10.69 6.93
N ASN A 306 -3.40 -9.41 6.59
CA ASN A 306 -2.17 -8.64 6.45
C ASN A 306 -1.22 -9.17 5.34
N GLU A 307 -1.74 -9.95 4.40
CA GLU A 307 -0.97 -10.50 3.27
C GLU A 307 -1.01 -9.56 2.05
N SER A 308 0.14 -9.33 1.42
CA SER A 308 0.24 -8.60 0.16
C SER A 308 0.15 -9.55 -1.02
N PHE A 309 -0.55 -9.15 -2.08
CA PHE A 309 -0.67 -9.91 -3.31
C PHE A 309 -0.89 -8.97 -4.52
N VAL A 310 -0.67 -9.49 -5.72
CA VAL A 310 -1.00 -8.79 -6.96
C VAL A 310 -2.37 -9.29 -7.41
N ALA A 311 -3.35 -8.40 -7.53
CA ALA A 311 -4.64 -8.73 -8.12
C ALA A 311 -4.44 -9.00 -9.61
N GLU A 312 -4.60 -10.25 -10.03
CA GLU A 312 -4.50 -10.63 -11.45
C GLU A 312 -5.88 -10.66 -12.15
N THR A 313 -6.96 -10.45 -11.39
CA THR A 313 -8.33 -10.51 -11.89
C THR A 313 -9.21 -9.45 -11.22
N GLY A 314 -10.31 -9.10 -11.87
CA GLY A 314 -11.33 -8.21 -11.29
C GLY A 314 -11.88 -8.78 -9.97
N THR A 315 -12.08 -10.10 -9.87
CA THR A 315 -12.52 -10.75 -8.63
C THR A 315 -11.52 -10.55 -7.50
N ALA A 316 -10.22 -10.72 -7.74
CA ALA A 316 -9.21 -10.46 -6.72
C ALA A 316 -9.20 -8.99 -6.27
N LEU A 317 -9.39 -8.05 -7.20
CA LEU A 317 -9.47 -6.62 -6.88
C LEU A 317 -10.70 -6.32 -5.98
N ILE A 318 -11.87 -6.82 -6.35
CA ILE A 318 -13.15 -6.61 -5.64
C ILE A 318 -13.15 -7.29 -4.26
N GLU A 319 -12.84 -8.59 -4.22
CA GLU A 319 -13.02 -9.40 -3.02
C GLU A 319 -11.84 -9.32 -2.04
N TRP A 320 -10.64 -9.04 -2.52
CA TRP A 320 -9.45 -9.12 -1.66
C TRP A 320 -8.81 -7.77 -1.42
N CYS A 321 -8.93 -6.82 -2.36
CA CYS A 321 -8.47 -5.44 -2.14
C CYS A 321 -9.58 -4.58 -1.52
N PHE A 322 -10.72 -4.45 -2.19
CA PHE A 322 -11.78 -3.56 -1.72
C PHE A 322 -12.56 -4.15 -0.54
N ASP A 323 -12.95 -5.43 -0.57
CA ASP A 323 -13.74 -6.00 0.53
C ASP A 323 -12.96 -6.14 1.84
N SER A 324 -11.64 -6.34 1.76
CA SER A 324 -10.81 -6.46 2.97
C SER A 324 -10.54 -5.12 3.64
N SER A 325 -10.71 -4.00 2.92
CA SER A 325 -10.43 -2.65 3.41
C SER A 325 -11.33 -2.27 4.59
N THR A 326 -10.72 -1.65 5.60
CA THR A 326 -11.42 -1.10 6.78
C THR A 326 -11.91 0.34 6.57
N ALA A 327 -11.70 0.90 5.37
CA ALA A 327 -11.92 2.31 5.04
C ALA A 327 -13.25 2.58 4.32
N GLY A 328 -14.25 1.69 4.41
CA GLY A 328 -15.57 1.92 3.81
C GLY A 328 -15.74 1.37 2.38
N HIS A 329 -14.72 0.72 1.82
CA HIS A 329 -14.78 0.21 0.44
C HIS A 329 -15.83 -0.89 0.28
N LYS A 330 -15.93 -1.84 1.21
CA LYS A 330 -16.98 -2.87 1.23
C LYS A 330 -18.38 -2.23 1.28
N GLU A 331 -18.55 -1.24 2.13
CA GLU A 331 -19.80 -0.53 2.33
C GLU A 331 -20.24 0.18 1.04
N ALA A 332 -19.32 0.81 0.31
CA ALA A 332 -19.60 1.38 -1.00
C ALA A 332 -20.00 0.30 -2.02
N GLN A 333 -19.27 -0.81 -2.08
CA GLN A 333 -19.56 -1.92 -3.01
C GLN A 333 -20.94 -2.54 -2.79
N LEU A 334 -21.39 -2.65 -1.53
CA LEU A 334 -22.65 -3.28 -1.15
C LEU A 334 -23.77 -2.28 -0.88
N SER A 335 -23.53 -0.99 -1.06
CA SER A 335 -24.55 0.03 -0.85
C SER A 335 -25.70 -0.14 -1.86
N THR A 336 -26.93 -0.12 -1.33
CA THR A 336 -28.16 -0.08 -2.13
C THR A 336 -28.54 1.34 -2.55
N ASP A 337 -27.83 2.34 -2.04
CA ASP A 337 -28.02 3.74 -2.46
C ASP A 337 -27.42 4.00 -3.84
N PHE A 338 -26.55 3.13 -4.35
CA PHE A 338 -25.94 3.26 -5.67
C PHE A 338 -26.63 2.36 -6.69
N THR A 339 -26.91 2.91 -7.87
CA THR A 339 -27.47 2.18 -9.02
C THR A 339 -26.57 2.24 -10.25
N ASN A 340 -25.58 3.13 -10.25
CA ASN A 340 -24.64 3.36 -11.33
C ASN A 340 -23.19 3.13 -10.88
N VAL A 341 -22.34 2.75 -11.82
CA VAL A 341 -20.89 2.59 -11.61
C VAL A 341 -20.09 3.07 -12.81
N CYS A 342 -18.84 3.42 -12.60
CA CYS A 342 -17.82 3.24 -13.63
C CYS A 342 -16.47 2.88 -13.01
N VAL A 343 -15.67 2.13 -13.77
CA VAL A 343 -14.28 1.84 -13.44
C VAL A 343 -13.40 2.47 -14.51
N ARG A 344 -12.30 3.08 -14.08
CA ARG A 344 -11.16 3.42 -14.93
C ARG A 344 -9.88 3.03 -14.23
N HIS A 345 -8.91 2.54 -15.00
CA HIS A 345 -7.58 2.26 -14.48
C HIS A 345 -6.51 3.02 -15.26
N ALA A 346 -5.42 3.32 -14.56
CA ALA A 346 -4.19 3.76 -15.16
C ALA A 346 -3.03 3.44 -14.22
N ASP A 347 -1.93 2.96 -14.78
CA ASP A 347 -0.71 2.65 -14.04
C ASP A 347 -0.96 1.72 -12.84
N ASN A 348 -1.67 0.61 -13.08
CA ASN A 348 -2.09 -0.35 -12.06
C ASN A 348 -2.99 0.23 -10.93
N MET A 349 -3.41 1.49 -11.00
CA MET A 349 -4.38 2.10 -10.08
C MET A 349 -5.78 2.03 -10.66
N TYR A 350 -6.76 1.68 -9.83
CA TYR A 350 -8.15 1.53 -10.20
C TYR A 350 -9.00 2.53 -9.43
N VAL A 351 -9.79 3.29 -10.18
CA VAL A 351 -10.83 4.18 -9.67
C VAL A 351 -12.17 3.52 -9.93
N VAL A 352 -12.88 3.13 -8.86
CA VAL A 352 -14.26 2.66 -8.94
C VAL A 352 -15.16 3.76 -8.40
N LEU A 353 -15.90 4.41 -9.30
CA LEU A 353 -16.89 5.42 -8.93
C LEU A 353 -18.29 4.83 -8.87
N PHE A 354 -18.99 5.16 -7.80
CA PHE A 354 -20.38 4.80 -7.58
C PHE A 354 -21.27 6.03 -7.67
N GLY A 355 -22.50 5.86 -8.15
CA GLY A 355 -23.51 6.91 -8.10
C GLY A 355 -24.92 6.36 -7.93
N ASP A 356 -25.82 7.18 -7.36
CA ASP A 356 -27.23 6.85 -7.15
C ASP A 356 -28.07 6.80 -8.43
#